data_AF-A0A317IPK3-F1
#
_entry.id   AF-A0A317IPK3-F1
#
_cell.length_a   1.000
_cell.length_b   1.000
_cell.length_c   1.000
_cell.angle_alpha   90.00
_cell.angle_beta   90.00
_cell.angle_gamma   90.00
#
_symmetry.space_group_name_H-M   'P 1'
#
loop_
_entity.id
_entity.type
_entity.pdbx_description
1 polymer ?
#
loop_
_entity_poly.entity_id
_entity_poly.type
_entity_poly.pdbx_seq_one_letter_code
_entity_poly.pdbx_strand_id
1 'polypeptide(L)'
;MKALLGAIIVLAAYQQIGGAVESWTLINQSAVDQEVKLLTWPDLPETGFIVGRTANRDAVQAGNAIFVLEQDGVPASRPSTVLIPQYAYHVERSTGKGTPCIIVQAEEFRGVQMIGARDFINNKDLVDLSGNFVLLGTRPKAPPVANFLFRQR
;
A
#
# COMPACT_ATOMS: atom_id res chain seq x y z
N MET A 1 43.63 -17.00 -20.68
CA MET A 1 43.10 -15.85 -19.90
C MET A 1 41.62 -16.09 -19.66
N LYS A 2 41.20 -16.06 -18.38
CA LYS A 2 39.82 -16.25 -17.90
C LYS A 2 39.07 -14.91 -17.88
N ALA A 3 37.76 -14.96 -18.15
CA ALA A 3 36.68 -14.26 -17.43
C ALA A 3 35.34 -14.76 -18.00
N LEU A 4 34.79 -15.87 -17.49
CA LEU A 4 33.68 -15.89 -16.50
C LEU A 4 32.49 -14.99 -16.91
N LEU A 5 31.66 -15.51 -17.82
CA LEU A 5 30.25 -15.14 -17.90
C LEU A 5 29.57 -15.58 -16.60
N GLY A 6 29.19 -14.61 -15.78
CA GLY A 6 28.41 -14.84 -14.56
C GLY A 6 27.02 -15.34 -14.93
N ALA A 7 26.84 -16.66 -14.93
CA ALA A 7 25.54 -17.29 -14.91
C ALA A 7 24.87 -17.00 -13.56
N ILE A 8 23.88 -16.11 -13.53
CA ILE A 8 22.97 -16.05 -12.39
C ILE A 8 21.98 -17.19 -12.57
N ILE A 9 22.33 -18.33 -11.97
CA ILE A 9 21.43 -19.46 -11.77
C ILE A 9 20.45 -19.04 -10.68
N VAL A 10 19.22 -18.67 -11.06
CA VAL A 10 18.12 -18.56 -10.09
C VAL A 10 17.66 -19.98 -9.78
N LEU A 11 18.30 -20.58 -8.78
CA LEU A 11 17.83 -21.78 -8.09
C LEU A 11 16.63 -21.38 -7.21
N ALA A 12 15.42 -21.53 -7.73
CA ALA A 12 14.22 -21.62 -6.91
C ALA A 12 13.80 -23.09 -6.87
N ALA A 13 14.34 -23.82 -5.89
CA ALA A 13 13.83 -25.12 -5.50
C ALA A 13 12.44 -24.96 -4.87
N TYR A 14 11.42 -25.60 -5.44
CA TYR A 14 10.25 -26.03 -4.69
C TYR A 14 9.78 -27.39 -5.20
N GLN A 15 9.33 -28.22 -4.25
CA GLN A 15 9.35 -29.67 -4.29
C GLN A 15 8.51 -30.35 -5.37
N GLN A 16 9.07 -31.47 -5.82
CA GLN A 16 8.51 -32.57 -6.60
C GLN A 16 7.07 -32.96 -6.19
N ILE A 17 6.13 -32.82 -7.13
CA ILE A 17 4.99 -33.73 -7.25
C ILE A 17 4.87 -34.09 -8.73
N GLY A 18 4.76 -35.38 -9.02
CA GLY A 18 5.16 -35.99 -10.28
C GLY A 18 4.41 -35.56 -11.55
N GLY A 19 5.14 -35.60 -12.66
CA GLY A 19 4.61 -35.86 -14.00
C GLY A 19 4.62 -34.67 -14.97
N ALA A 20 5.25 -34.89 -16.13
CA ALA A 20 5.29 -34.05 -17.33
C ALA A 20 6.23 -32.83 -17.30
N VAL A 21 7.44 -33.03 -17.83
CA VAL A 21 8.30 -31.97 -18.34
C VAL A 21 7.82 -31.57 -19.73
N GLU A 22 7.02 -30.51 -19.83
CA GLU A 22 6.74 -29.86 -21.12
C GLU A 22 7.39 -28.48 -21.15
N SER A 23 8.34 -28.34 -22.08
CA SER A 23 8.89 -27.09 -22.63
C SER A 23 9.18 -25.95 -21.65
N TRP A 24 10.47 -25.77 -21.34
CA TRP A 24 10.98 -24.53 -20.77
C TRP A 24 10.81 -23.41 -21.80
N THR A 25 9.71 -22.65 -21.71
CA THR A 25 9.62 -21.38 -22.41
C THR A 25 10.68 -20.45 -21.83
N LEU A 26 11.54 -19.93 -22.72
CA LEU A 26 12.45 -18.85 -22.42
C LEU A 26 11.60 -17.68 -21.89
N ILE A 27 11.58 -17.49 -20.58
CA ILE A 27 10.99 -16.30 -19.98
C ILE A 27 11.89 -15.15 -20.44
N ASN A 28 11.34 -14.31 -21.32
CA ASN A 28 12.07 -13.17 -21.87
C ASN A 28 12.46 -12.26 -20.71
N GLN A 29 13.72 -11.81 -20.64
CA GLN A 29 14.22 -10.90 -19.58
C GLN A 29 13.32 -9.66 -19.46
N SER A 30 12.74 -9.20 -20.57
CA SER A 30 11.79 -8.10 -20.61
C SER A 30 10.47 -8.38 -19.86
N ALA A 31 10.01 -9.63 -19.76
CA ALA A 31 8.83 -9.98 -18.96
C ALA A 31 9.13 -9.91 -17.45
N VAL A 32 10.36 -10.26 -17.05
CA VAL A 32 10.85 -10.12 -15.68
C VAL A 32 11.08 -8.64 -15.33
N ASP A 33 11.62 -7.85 -16.27
CA ASP A 33 11.86 -6.41 -16.07
C ASP A 33 10.55 -5.60 -16.02
N GLN A 34 9.48 -6.05 -16.68
CA GLN A 34 8.14 -5.46 -16.57
C GLN A 34 7.51 -5.69 -15.18
N GLU A 35 7.88 -6.79 -14.51
CA GLU A 35 7.33 -7.16 -13.19
C GLU A 35 8.07 -6.47 -12.04
N VAL A 36 9.32 -6.01 -12.24
CA VAL A 36 10.08 -5.23 -11.25
C VAL A 36 10.03 -3.74 -11.60
N LYS A 37 8.84 -3.15 -11.56
CA LYS A 37 8.75 -1.69 -11.49
C LYS A 37 9.24 -1.26 -10.11
N LEU A 38 10.47 -0.72 -10.03
CA LEU A 38 11.00 -0.11 -8.82
C LEU A 38 10.06 1.04 -8.40
N LEU A 39 9.16 0.76 -7.47
CA LEU A 39 8.26 1.76 -6.93
C LEU A 39 9.08 2.74 -6.10
N THR A 40 9.18 3.98 -6.58
CA THR A 40 9.78 5.05 -5.79
C THR A 40 8.68 5.68 -4.94
N TRP A 41 8.85 5.67 -3.62
CA TRP A 41 7.93 6.36 -2.72
C TRP A 41 8.07 7.88 -2.90
N PRO A 42 6.98 8.63 -3.12
CA PRO A 42 7.05 10.09 -3.18
C PRO A 42 7.32 10.66 -1.79
N ASP A 43 7.72 11.92 -1.72
CA ASP A 43 7.77 12.64 -0.43
C ASP A 43 6.37 12.73 0.20
N LEU A 44 6.32 12.77 1.53
CA LEU A 44 5.05 13.00 2.22
C LEU A 44 4.53 14.40 1.91
N PRO A 45 3.23 14.55 1.67
CA PRO A 45 2.66 15.85 1.31
C PRO A 45 2.66 16.79 2.51
N GLU A 46 2.78 18.09 2.25
CA GLU A 46 2.65 19.14 3.28
C GLU A 46 1.19 19.61 3.44
N THR A 47 0.32 19.29 2.48
CA THR A 47 -1.10 19.67 2.46
C THR A 47 -1.99 18.52 1.95
N GLY A 48 -3.32 18.70 1.98
CA GLY A 48 -4.24 17.68 1.46
C GLY A 48 -4.47 16.51 2.43
N PHE A 49 -4.28 16.72 3.73
CA PHE A 49 -4.56 15.74 4.77
C PHE A 49 -5.18 16.43 5.99
N ILE A 50 -5.73 15.65 6.92
CA ILE A 50 -6.33 16.14 8.14
C ILE A 50 -5.81 15.37 9.36
N VAL A 51 -5.48 16.11 10.42
CA VAL A 51 -4.91 15.56 11.66
C VAL A 51 -5.49 16.29 12.87
N GLY A 52 -5.71 15.57 13.97
CA GLY A 52 -6.12 16.15 15.26
C GLY A 52 -7.52 16.75 15.31
N ARG A 53 -8.30 16.64 14.24
CA ARG A 53 -9.69 17.14 14.15
C ARG A 53 -10.55 16.21 13.30
N THR A 54 -11.83 16.17 13.61
CA THR A 54 -12.86 15.43 12.85
C THR A 54 -13.04 16.06 11.47
N ALA A 55 -13.12 15.26 10.42
CA ALA A 55 -13.44 15.77 9.09
C ALA A 55 -14.87 16.33 9.02
N ASN A 56 -15.05 17.28 8.12
CA ASN A 56 -16.34 17.82 7.72
C ASN A 56 -16.40 17.90 6.19
N ARG A 57 -17.55 18.28 5.65
CA ARG A 57 -17.75 18.36 4.19
C ARG A 57 -16.80 19.36 3.52
N ASP A 58 -16.50 20.48 4.18
CA ASP A 58 -15.56 21.47 3.67
C ASP A 58 -14.14 20.89 3.53
N ALA A 59 -13.71 20.06 4.49
CA ALA A 59 -12.42 19.38 4.42
C ALA A 59 -12.35 18.39 3.25
N VAL A 60 -13.45 17.68 2.97
CA VAL A 60 -13.53 16.79 1.80
C VAL A 60 -13.51 17.60 0.51
N GLN A 61 -14.29 18.68 0.42
CA GLN A 61 -14.35 19.55 -0.75
C GLN A 61 -13.00 20.23 -1.04
N ALA A 62 -12.25 20.58 0.01
CA ALA A 62 -10.89 21.12 -0.10
C ALA A 62 -9.81 20.06 -0.36
N GLY A 63 -10.17 18.78 -0.43
CA GLY A 63 -9.22 17.68 -0.62
C GLY A 63 -8.31 17.40 0.57
N ASN A 64 -8.67 17.84 1.78
CA ASN A 64 -7.94 17.55 3.02
C ASN A 64 -8.43 16.28 3.72
N ALA A 65 -9.63 15.80 3.38
CA ALA A 65 -10.22 14.57 3.87
C ALA A 65 -10.79 13.76 2.69
N ILE A 66 -10.96 12.46 2.88
CA ILE A 66 -11.56 11.55 1.88
C ILE A 66 -13.02 11.25 2.24
N PHE A 67 -13.35 11.19 3.54
CA PHE A 67 -14.70 10.87 3.99
C PHE A 67 -15.15 11.77 5.15
N VAL A 68 -16.45 11.77 5.42
CA VAL A 68 -17.05 12.35 6.63
C VAL A 68 -17.90 11.29 7.32
N LEU A 69 -17.74 11.17 8.63
CA LEU A 69 -18.59 10.36 9.49
C LEU A 69 -19.58 11.27 10.20
N GLU A 70 -20.83 11.24 9.77
CA GLU A 70 -21.89 12.10 10.30
C GLU A 70 -23.02 11.28 10.92
N GLN A 71 -23.65 11.85 11.94
CA GLN A 71 -24.94 11.43 12.45
C GLN A 71 -25.85 12.68 12.42
N ASP A 72 -26.98 12.59 11.72
CA ASP A 72 -27.92 13.71 11.55
C ASP A 72 -27.28 15.00 10.99
N GLY A 73 -26.30 14.85 10.09
CA GLY A 73 -25.57 15.96 9.47
C GLY A 73 -24.52 16.62 10.36
N VAL A 74 -24.27 16.08 11.55
CA VAL A 74 -23.24 16.54 12.48
C VAL A 74 -22.08 15.54 12.48
N PRO A 75 -20.81 15.99 12.35
CA PRO A 75 -19.65 15.11 12.49
C PRO A 75 -19.68 14.36 13.82
N ALA A 76 -19.60 13.04 13.76
CA ALA A 76 -19.86 12.17 14.91
C ALA A 76 -18.65 11.32 15.33
N SER A 77 -17.53 11.43 14.61
CA SER A 77 -16.27 10.75 14.88
C SER A 77 -15.30 11.57 15.72
N ARG A 78 -14.24 10.90 16.17
CA ARG A 78 -13.12 11.49 16.91
C ARG A 78 -11.82 11.32 16.14
N PRO A 79 -10.86 12.26 16.27
CA PRO A 79 -9.53 12.10 15.70
C PRO A 79 -8.84 10.85 16.24
N SER A 80 -8.15 10.13 15.36
CA SER A 80 -7.28 9.01 15.73
C SER A 80 -5.88 9.46 16.16
N THR A 81 -5.16 8.62 16.91
CA THR A 81 -3.74 8.83 17.27
C THR A 81 -2.76 8.37 16.19
N VAL A 82 -3.26 7.89 15.04
CA VAL A 82 -2.43 7.53 13.88
C VAL A 82 -1.67 8.77 13.40
N LEU A 83 -0.37 8.63 13.15
CA LEU A 83 0.46 9.70 12.58
C LEU A 83 0.03 9.99 11.14
N ILE A 84 -0.13 11.27 10.79
CA ILE A 84 -0.56 11.70 9.45
C ILE A 84 0.26 12.93 9.05
N PRO A 85 0.75 13.02 7.80
CA PRO A 85 0.73 11.96 6.80
C PRO A 85 1.77 10.87 7.13
N GLN A 86 1.55 9.64 6.65
CA GLN A 86 2.56 8.58 6.73
C GLN A 86 2.39 7.55 5.60
N TYR A 87 3.47 6.83 5.28
CA TYR A 87 3.41 5.75 4.30
C TYR A 87 2.67 4.53 4.85
N ALA A 88 1.97 3.82 3.98
CA ALA A 88 1.31 2.56 4.32
C ALA A 88 1.18 1.64 3.10
N TYR A 89 0.81 0.39 3.36
CA TYR A 89 0.13 -0.46 2.40
C TYR A 89 -1.31 -0.66 2.81
N HIS A 90 -2.25 -0.49 1.88
CA HIS A 90 -3.60 -1.04 2.01
C HIS A 90 -3.58 -2.49 1.54
N VAL A 91 -4.04 -3.41 2.38
CA VAL A 91 -4.00 -4.86 2.10
C VAL A 91 -5.41 -5.34 1.83
N GLU A 92 -5.67 -5.74 0.59
CA GLU A 92 -6.96 -6.32 0.21
C GLU A 92 -7.13 -7.69 0.87
N ARG A 93 -8.20 -7.88 1.65
CA ARG A 93 -8.40 -9.12 2.44
C ARG A 93 -8.56 -10.37 1.58
N SER A 94 -9.19 -10.25 0.42
CA SER A 94 -9.50 -11.38 -0.48
C SER A 94 -8.25 -11.91 -1.20
N THR A 95 -7.34 -11.02 -1.60
CA THR A 95 -6.19 -11.35 -2.45
C THR A 95 -4.86 -11.28 -1.71
N GLY A 96 -4.81 -10.61 -0.56
CA GLY A 96 -3.56 -10.25 0.14
C GLY A 96 -2.72 -9.20 -0.60
N LYS A 97 -3.26 -8.61 -1.68
CA LYS A 97 -2.54 -7.63 -2.49
C LYS A 97 -2.35 -6.33 -1.70
N GLY A 98 -1.10 -5.88 -1.62
CA GLY A 98 -0.73 -4.60 -1.04
C GLY A 98 -0.75 -3.48 -2.08
N THR A 99 -1.54 -2.44 -1.82
CA THR A 99 -1.52 -1.18 -2.57
C THR A 99 -0.74 -0.13 -1.77
N PRO A 100 0.40 0.36 -2.26
CA PRO A 100 1.17 1.37 -1.56
C PRO A 100 0.41 2.70 -1.57
N CYS A 101 0.33 3.34 -0.41
CA CYS A 101 -0.46 4.55 -0.23
C CYS A 101 0.13 5.47 0.83
N ILE A 102 -0.40 6.68 0.91
CA ILE A 102 -0.13 7.65 1.98
C ILE A 102 -1.41 7.84 2.77
N ILE A 103 -1.34 7.67 4.09
CA ILE A 103 -2.45 7.96 5.00
C ILE A 103 -2.66 9.47 5.06
N VAL A 104 -3.89 9.92 4.82
CA VAL A 104 -4.27 11.35 4.83
C VAL A 104 -5.38 11.68 5.83
N GLN A 105 -6.05 10.65 6.38
CA GLN A 105 -7.12 10.80 7.36
C GLN A 105 -7.18 9.54 8.23
N ALA A 106 -7.42 9.70 9.53
CA ALA A 106 -7.73 8.59 10.42
C ALA A 106 -8.65 9.07 11.54
N GLU A 107 -9.78 8.38 11.69
CA GLU A 107 -10.83 8.75 12.63
C GLU A 107 -11.45 7.51 13.26
N GLU A 108 -12.00 7.67 14.46
CA GLU A 108 -12.71 6.62 15.17
C GLU A 108 -14.19 7.00 15.32
N PHE A 109 -15.07 6.04 15.04
CA PHE A 109 -16.49 6.15 15.32
C PHE A 109 -16.99 4.88 15.99
N ARG A 110 -17.58 5.03 17.19
CA ARG A 110 -18.13 3.91 17.99
C ARG A 110 -17.14 2.75 18.18
N GLY A 111 -15.87 3.06 18.44
CA GLY A 111 -14.81 2.05 18.65
C GLY A 111 -14.27 1.43 17.36
N VAL A 112 -14.73 1.88 16.19
CA VAL A 112 -14.23 1.44 14.88
C VAL A 112 -13.33 2.52 14.30
N GLN A 113 -12.07 2.18 14.07
CA GLN A 113 -11.09 3.07 13.47
C GLN A 113 -11.10 2.91 11.95
N MET A 114 -11.33 4.01 11.24
CA MET A 114 -11.29 4.08 9.78
C MET A 114 -10.15 4.97 9.32
N ILE A 115 -9.56 4.59 8.19
CA ILE A 115 -8.40 5.25 7.59
C ILE A 115 -8.76 5.65 6.17
N GLY A 116 -8.45 6.90 5.82
CA GLY A 116 -8.43 7.41 4.46
C GLY A 116 -6.98 7.50 3.96
N ALA A 117 -6.71 6.95 2.78
CA ALA A 117 -5.38 6.95 2.17
C ALA A 117 -5.45 7.26 0.68
N ARG A 118 -4.33 7.74 0.12
CA ARG A 118 -4.16 7.95 -1.32
C ARG A 118 -3.18 6.96 -1.90
N ASP A 119 -3.63 6.16 -2.85
CA ASP A 119 -2.78 5.39 -3.76
C ASP A 119 -2.05 6.38 -4.68
N PHE A 120 -0.73 6.49 -4.52
CA PHE A 120 0.09 7.39 -5.33
C PHE A 120 0.55 6.78 -6.66
N ILE A 121 0.25 5.51 -6.93
CA ILE A 121 0.47 4.88 -8.24
C ILE A 121 -0.67 5.26 -9.18
N ASN A 122 -1.91 5.07 -8.72
CA ASN A 122 -3.10 5.26 -9.57
C ASN A 122 -3.88 6.55 -9.25
N ASN A 123 -3.42 7.34 -8.28
CA ASN A 123 -4.06 8.55 -7.79
C ASN A 123 -5.53 8.31 -7.37
N LYS A 124 -5.74 7.25 -6.58
CA LYS A 124 -7.07 6.86 -6.08
C LYS A 124 -7.15 7.03 -4.57
N ASP A 125 -8.30 7.51 -4.12
CA ASP A 125 -8.65 7.53 -2.71
C ASP A 125 -9.11 6.14 -2.26
N LEU A 126 -8.65 5.74 -1.06
CA LEU A 126 -8.95 4.47 -0.41
C LEU A 126 -9.52 4.78 0.98
N VAL A 127 -10.59 4.07 1.37
CA VAL A 127 -11.16 4.12 2.72
C VAL A 127 -11.39 2.71 3.20
N ASP A 128 -10.85 2.38 4.37
CA ASP A 128 -11.05 1.07 4.97
C ASP A 128 -10.81 1.09 6.49
N LEU A 129 -11.07 -0.03 7.15
CA LEU A 129 -10.73 -0.26 8.55
C LEU A 129 -9.22 -0.26 8.74
N SER A 130 -8.75 0.26 9.87
CA SER A 130 -7.31 0.36 10.15
C SER A 130 -6.57 -0.97 10.11
N GLY A 131 -7.23 -2.08 10.45
CA GLY A 131 -6.66 -3.43 10.37
C GLY A 131 -6.32 -3.91 8.95
N ASN A 132 -6.80 -3.22 7.91
CA ASN A 132 -6.45 -3.49 6.51
C ASN A 132 -5.28 -2.60 6.05
N PHE A 133 -4.61 -1.87 6.95
CA PHE A 133 -3.44 -1.06 6.64
C PHE A 133 -2.20 -1.52 7.40
N VAL A 134 -1.09 -1.65 6.67
CA VAL A 134 0.24 -1.83 7.26
C VAL A 134 0.95 -0.48 7.26
N LEU A 135 1.07 0.13 8.44
CA LEU A 135 1.70 1.43 8.63
C LEU A 135 3.22 1.32 8.57
N LEU A 136 3.84 2.21 7.79
CA LEU A 136 5.28 2.19 7.52
C LEU A 136 6.02 3.36 8.19
N GLY A 137 5.30 4.36 8.71
CA GLY A 137 5.86 5.55 9.34
C GLY A 137 6.23 6.66 8.36
N THR A 138 7.00 7.64 8.82
CA THR A 138 7.18 8.94 8.14
C THR A 138 8.48 9.10 7.37
N ARG A 139 9.37 8.11 7.43
CA ARG A 139 10.64 8.15 6.69
C ARG A 139 10.47 7.50 5.32
N PRO A 140 11.04 8.10 4.25
CA PRO A 140 11.07 7.48 2.93
C PRO A 140 11.55 6.03 3.02
N LYS A 141 10.82 5.13 2.38
CA LYS A 141 11.20 3.72 2.32
C LYS A 141 12.07 3.48 1.09
N ALA A 142 13.00 2.53 1.21
CA ALA A 142 13.61 1.96 0.02
C ALA A 142 12.50 1.46 -0.93
N PRO A 143 12.71 1.51 -2.26
CA PRO A 143 11.75 0.95 -3.20
C PRO A 143 11.38 -0.48 -2.77
N PRO A 144 10.10 -0.81 -2.63
CA PRO A 144 9.71 -2.17 -2.36
C PRO A 144 10.07 -3.02 -3.57
N VAL A 145 10.69 -4.15 -3.31
CA VAL A 145 10.85 -5.20 -4.33
C VAL A 145 9.45 -5.71 -4.64
N ALA A 146 9.07 -5.80 -5.91
CA ALA A 146 7.69 -5.95 -6.40
C ALA A 146 6.88 -7.13 -5.81
N ASN A 147 7.52 -8.07 -5.10
CA ASN A 147 6.90 -9.22 -4.45
C ASN A 147 6.91 -9.12 -2.92
N PHE A 148 6.16 -8.18 -2.35
CA PHE A 148 5.74 -8.26 -0.94
C PHE A 148 4.40 -8.99 -0.84
N LEU A 149 4.45 -10.32 -0.83
CA LEU A 149 3.34 -11.11 -0.31
C LEU A 149 3.35 -10.96 1.21
N PHE A 150 2.36 -10.25 1.76
CA PHE A 150 2.12 -10.25 3.21
C PHE A 150 1.71 -11.66 3.62
N ARG A 151 2.68 -12.46 4.05
CA ARG A 151 2.44 -13.80 4.58
C ARG A 151 1.61 -13.63 5.86
N GLN A 152 0.35 -14.06 5.83
CA GLN A 152 -0.50 -14.08 7.01
C GLN A 152 0.20 -14.92 8.09
N ARG A 153 0.34 -14.34 9.28
CA ARG A 153 0.69 -15.06 10.50
C ARG A 153 -0.57 -15.32 11.29
#